data_AF-A0A349EE95-F1
#
_entry.id   AF-A0A349EE95-F1
#
_cell.length_a   1.000
_cell.length_b   1.000
_cell.length_c   1.000
_cell.angle_alpha   90.00
_cell.angle_beta   90.00
_cell.angle_gamma   90.00
#
_symmetry.space_group_name_H-M   'P 1'
#
loop_
_entity.id
_entity.type
_entity.pdbx_description
1 polymer ?
#
loop_
_entity_poly.entity_id
_entity_poly.type
_entity_poly.pdbx_seq_one_letter_code
_entity_poly.pdbx_strand_id
1 'polypeptide(L)'
;MQRNTSRKIAKQHSQPQPGWVVSDGTASDWVEQVLKPLLADWITPPPQFEMPHEQRSGPTRANTVDPTQLIGSIHLSVKSETHRHERYDVYPYYDSSIIVPLYWVNPGDGSHQIAISPGCIAANGHYYGFSSKTSEMRYLAGPEALRALLDALLEQLRQDIFRVQKTRKVRNIQAQAVEAQIRQLANEQQFAFMVSTSPRLIRIEVRLDNSNQLTITVPFSEFERVLPQLRETVIHLRALHEQRIHFRTHQCSYGGGTWIEPEPQPDTDPVSS
;
A
#
# COMPACT_ATOMS: atom_id res chain seq x y z
N MET A 1 -7.34 26.18 -38.07
CA MET A 1 -8.42 26.67 -37.19
C MET A 1 -8.30 25.97 -35.84
N GLN A 2 -7.61 26.59 -34.88
CA GLN A 2 -7.46 26.08 -33.51
C GLN A 2 -8.55 26.69 -32.63
N ARG A 3 -9.36 25.85 -31.96
CA ARG A 3 -10.34 26.30 -30.96
C ARG A 3 -9.66 26.36 -29.59
N ASN A 4 -9.26 27.57 -29.19
CA ASN A 4 -8.94 27.90 -27.81
C ASN A 4 -10.24 27.97 -26.99
N THR A 5 -10.51 26.97 -26.16
CA THR A 5 -11.49 27.07 -25.08
C THR A 5 -10.76 27.45 -23.80
N SER A 6 -10.53 28.76 -23.63
CA SER A 6 -10.08 29.34 -22.38
C SER A 6 -11.16 29.16 -21.31
N ARG A 7 -10.96 28.19 -20.41
CA ARG A 7 -11.74 28.02 -19.18
C ARG A 7 -11.54 29.28 -18.33
N LYS A 8 -12.55 30.15 -18.28
CA LYS A 8 -12.65 31.20 -17.25
C LYS A 8 -12.80 30.51 -15.90
N ILE A 9 -11.68 30.24 -15.23
CA ILE A 9 -11.68 29.96 -13.80
C ILE A 9 -12.05 31.30 -13.16
N ALA A 10 -13.27 31.37 -12.63
CA ALA A 10 -13.71 32.52 -11.85
C ALA A 10 -12.67 32.76 -10.75
N LYS A 11 -12.04 33.95 -10.77
CA LYS A 11 -11.35 34.49 -9.60
C LYS A 11 -12.41 34.74 -8.55
N GLN A 12 -12.77 33.70 -7.81
CA GLN A 12 -13.48 33.84 -6.55
C GLN A 12 -12.46 34.50 -5.63
N HIS A 13 -12.57 35.84 -5.51
CA HIS A 13 -11.89 36.59 -4.47
C HIS A 13 -12.33 35.97 -3.14
N SER A 14 -11.43 35.17 -2.58
CA SER A 14 -11.48 34.63 -1.23
C SER A 14 -11.46 35.80 -0.26
N GLN A 15 -12.62 36.26 0.19
CA GLN A 15 -12.69 36.76 1.55
C GLN A 15 -12.26 35.59 2.45
N PRO A 16 -11.15 35.68 3.21
CA PRO A 16 -10.82 34.65 4.17
C PRO A 16 -11.95 34.64 5.19
N GLN A 17 -12.76 33.58 5.22
CA GLN A 17 -13.46 33.28 6.45
C GLN A 17 -12.40 33.22 7.55
N PRO A 18 -12.61 33.86 8.71
CA PRO A 18 -11.61 33.84 9.76
C PRO A 18 -11.31 32.38 10.11
N GLY A 19 -10.06 31.98 9.92
CA GLY A 19 -9.59 30.67 10.33
C GLY A 19 -9.83 30.50 11.83
N TRP A 20 -9.91 29.25 12.28
CA TRP A 20 -10.07 28.94 13.69
C TRP A 20 -8.89 29.49 14.47
N VAL A 21 -9.14 30.53 15.25
CA VAL A 21 -8.15 31.12 16.16
C VAL A 21 -8.15 30.33 17.47
N VAL A 22 -6.97 29.91 17.88
CA VAL A 22 -6.75 29.20 19.16
C VAL A 22 -5.83 30.03 20.04
N SER A 23 -6.09 30.02 21.35
CA SER A 23 -5.26 30.68 22.37
C SER A 23 -3.84 30.10 22.43
N ASP A 24 -2.89 30.88 22.95
CA ASP A 24 -1.43 30.58 23.04
C ASP A 24 -1.03 29.41 23.99
N GLY A 25 -1.79 28.31 24.00
CA GLY A 25 -1.44 27.07 24.69
C GLY A 25 -0.34 26.29 23.97
N THR A 26 0.25 25.29 24.64
CA THR A 26 1.20 24.39 23.98
C THR A 26 0.47 23.48 22.98
N ALA A 27 1.18 22.98 21.96
CA ALA A 27 0.62 22.06 20.97
C ALA A 27 0.02 20.79 21.65
N SER A 28 0.66 20.31 22.72
CA SER A 28 0.17 19.19 23.52
C SER A 28 -1.14 19.50 24.25
N ASP A 29 -1.28 20.69 24.84
CA ASP A 29 -2.51 21.06 25.55
C ASP A 29 -3.70 21.11 24.60
N TRP A 30 -3.48 21.61 23.39
CA TRP A 30 -4.52 21.67 22.37
C TRP A 30 -4.95 20.28 21.88
N VAL A 31 -4.00 19.35 21.69
CA VAL A 31 -4.32 17.97 21.34
C VAL A 31 -5.19 17.31 22.41
N GLU A 32 -4.81 17.44 23.67
CA GLU A 32 -5.52 16.81 24.80
C GLU A 32 -6.89 17.43 25.07
N GLN A 33 -6.99 18.76 25.02
CA GLN A 33 -8.20 19.47 25.46
C GLN A 33 -9.21 19.72 24.34
N VAL A 34 -8.78 19.71 23.08
CA VAL A 34 -9.62 20.08 21.95
C VAL A 34 -9.76 18.92 20.96
N LEU A 35 -8.66 18.37 20.45
CA LEU A 35 -8.72 17.30 19.45
C LEU A 35 -9.28 16.00 20.01
N LYS A 36 -8.77 15.53 21.15
CA LYS A 36 -9.20 14.25 21.73
C LYS A 36 -10.69 14.22 22.08
N PRO A 37 -11.28 15.23 22.76
CA PRO A 37 -12.72 15.24 23.04
C PRO A 37 -13.56 15.29 21.76
N LEU A 38 -13.15 16.08 20.75
CA LEU A 38 -13.86 16.15 19.47
C LEU A 38 -13.90 14.81 18.73
N LEU A 39 -12.91 13.94 18.96
CA LEU A 39 -12.75 12.66 18.29
C LEU A 39 -13.24 11.46 19.09
N ALA A 40 -13.40 11.62 20.41
CA ALA A 40 -13.94 10.57 21.29
C ALA A 40 -15.35 10.13 20.89
N ASP A 41 -16.14 11.05 20.32
CA ASP A 41 -17.52 10.79 19.87
C ASP A 41 -17.60 10.10 18.51
N TRP A 42 -16.47 9.90 17.82
CA TRP A 42 -16.46 9.66 16.37
C TRP A 42 -15.96 8.28 15.93
N ILE A 43 -15.06 7.64 16.68
CA ILE A 43 -14.49 6.34 16.28
C ILE A 43 -14.27 5.47 17.53
N THR A 44 -14.75 4.23 17.49
CA THR A 44 -14.41 3.21 18.48
C THR A 44 -13.57 2.13 17.79
N PRO A 45 -12.28 1.97 18.14
CA PRO A 45 -11.50 2.75 19.10
C PRO A 45 -11.09 4.14 18.56
N PRO A 46 -10.81 5.11 19.45
CA PRO A 46 -10.43 6.47 19.05
C PRO A 46 -9.16 6.47 18.18
N PRO A 47 -9.03 7.43 17.24
CA PRO A 47 -7.85 7.55 16.39
C PRO A 47 -6.59 7.75 17.24
N GLN A 48 -5.50 7.08 16.86
CA GLN A 48 -4.21 7.23 17.53
C GLN A 48 -3.51 8.50 17.06
N PHE A 49 -3.15 9.37 18.00
CA PHE A 49 -2.33 10.54 17.74
C PHE A 49 -0.86 10.21 17.97
N GLU A 50 -0.06 10.30 16.91
CA GLU A 50 1.38 10.21 17.00
C GLU A 50 1.95 11.64 17.01
N MET A 51 2.62 12.01 18.10
CA MET A 51 3.49 13.18 18.10
C MET A 51 4.60 12.93 17.06
N PRO A 52 4.97 13.93 16.24
CA PRO A 52 6.14 13.80 15.40
C PRO A 52 7.31 13.38 16.30
N HIS A 53 8.05 12.33 15.92
CA HIS A 53 9.36 12.10 16.52
C HIS A 53 10.10 13.42 16.45
N GLU A 54 10.55 13.95 17.60
CA GLU A 54 11.25 15.22 17.68
C GLU A 54 12.25 15.30 16.52
N GLN A 55 11.91 16.10 15.51
CA GLN A 55 12.85 16.38 14.44
C GLN A 55 14.00 17.06 15.14
N ARG A 56 15.10 16.33 15.34
CA ARG A 56 16.33 16.81 15.95
C ARG A 56 16.66 18.13 15.28
N SER A 57 16.39 19.22 15.99
CA SER A 57 16.57 20.57 15.48
C SER A 57 18.04 20.70 15.14
N GLY A 58 18.36 20.76 13.84
CA GLY A 58 19.70 21.09 13.39
C GLY A 58 20.12 22.45 13.95
N PRO A 59 21.43 22.73 14.10
CA PRO A 59 21.91 23.97 14.68
C PRO A 59 21.31 25.19 13.96
N THR A 60 20.64 26.02 14.76
CA THR A 60 19.78 27.13 14.37
C THR A 60 20.57 28.21 13.62
N ARG A 61 20.28 28.40 12.32
CA ARG A 61 20.60 29.64 11.60
C ARG A 61 19.63 30.74 12.05
N ALA A 62 20.11 31.98 12.06
CA ALA A 62 19.47 33.15 12.65
C ALA A 62 17.96 33.30 12.34
N ASN A 63 17.20 33.54 13.42
CA ASN A 63 15.79 33.86 13.59
C ASN A 63 15.08 34.59 12.42
N THR A 64 14.64 33.86 11.41
CA THR A 64 13.37 34.18 10.75
C THR A 64 12.29 33.37 11.43
N VAL A 65 11.33 34.04 12.08
CA VAL A 65 10.13 33.39 12.62
C VAL A 65 9.42 32.74 11.43
N ASP A 66 9.43 31.40 11.39
CA ASP A 66 8.64 30.68 10.40
C ASP A 66 7.17 30.96 10.71
N PRO A 67 6.39 31.57 9.79
CA PRO A 67 4.98 31.83 10.03
C PRO A 67 4.17 30.52 10.11
N THR A 68 4.77 29.38 9.79
CA THR A 68 4.14 28.07 9.82
C THR A 68 4.87 27.09 10.74
N GLN A 69 4.14 26.46 11.65
CA GLN A 69 4.67 25.46 12.57
C GLN A 69 3.84 24.19 12.50
N LEU A 70 4.48 23.03 12.30
CA LEU A 70 3.78 21.74 12.39
C LEU A 70 3.38 21.48 13.85
N ILE A 71 2.08 21.26 14.08
CA ILE A 71 1.52 20.99 15.41
C ILE A 71 1.48 19.48 15.67
N GLY A 72 1.19 18.71 14.62
CA GLY A 72 1.04 17.26 14.68
C GLY A 72 0.44 16.71 13.39
N SER A 73 0.02 15.45 13.42
CA SER A 73 -0.64 14.80 12.29
C SER A 73 -1.78 13.91 12.73
N ILE A 74 -2.83 13.86 11.91
CA ILE A 74 -3.91 12.89 12.03
C ILE A 74 -3.54 11.69 11.18
N HIS A 75 -3.42 10.52 11.81
CA HIS A 75 -3.14 9.26 11.11
C HIS A 75 -4.37 8.36 11.16
N LEU A 76 -5.03 8.18 10.02
CA LEU A 76 -6.11 7.23 9.86
C LEU A 76 -5.56 6.00 9.17
N SER A 77 -5.71 4.82 9.78
CA SER A 77 -5.17 3.59 9.22
C SER A 77 -6.08 2.40 9.48
N VAL A 78 -6.04 1.43 8.56
CA VAL A 78 -6.72 0.15 8.73
C VAL A 78 -5.70 -0.96 8.79
N LYS A 79 -5.67 -1.64 9.94
CA LYS A 79 -4.75 -2.73 10.21
C LYS A 79 -5.02 -3.88 9.25
N SER A 80 -3.98 -4.42 8.61
CA SER A 80 -4.12 -5.62 7.80
C SER A 80 -4.31 -6.84 8.70
N GLU A 81 -5.44 -7.55 8.59
CA GLU A 81 -5.63 -8.82 9.30
C GLU A 81 -4.80 -9.96 8.68
N THR A 82 -4.34 -9.80 7.44
CA THR A 82 -3.78 -10.89 6.62
C THR A 82 -2.27 -11.05 6.73
N HIS A 83 -1.57 -10.09 7.34
CA HIS A 83 -0.10 -10.13 7.45
C HIS A 83 0.34 -10.72 8.79
N ARG A 84 0.21 -12.04 8.95
CA ARG A 84 0.95 -12.80 9.96
C ARG A 84 2.36 -13.08 9.44
N HIS A 85 3.26 -12.11 9.54
CA HIS A 85 4.69 -12.39 9.45
C HIS A 85 5.33 -12.18 10.82
N GLU A 86 5.45 -13.28 11.56
CA GLU A 86 6.04 -13.40 12.90
C GLU A 86 7.55 -13.08 12.96
N ARG A 87 8.18 -12.57 11.88
CA ARG A 87 9.64 -12.43 11.79
C ARG A 87 10.18 -11.01 11.80
N TYR A 88 9.34 -9.99 11.65
CA TYR A 88 9.80 -8.59 11.69
C TYR A 88 8.78 -7.70 12.40
N ASP A 89 8.94 -7.54 13.72
CA ASP A 89 8.13 -6.67 14.60
C ASP A 89 8.30 -5.16 14.35
N VAL A 90 8.85 -4.74 13.20
CA VAL A 90 9.40 -3.38 13.09
C VAL A 90 8.35 -2.34 12.65
N TYR A 91 7.30 -2.69 11.91
CA TYR A 91 6.20 -1.75 11.61
C TYR A 91 4.86 -2.46 11.35
N PRO A 92 3.74 -1.97 11.92
CA PRO A 92 2.42 -2.48 11.57
C PRO A 92 2.13 -2.27 10.07
N TYR A 93 1.86 -3.36 9.36
CA TYR A 93 1.40 -3.30 7.97
C TYR A 93 -0.07 -2.86 7.94
N TYR A 94 -0.32 -1.70 7.36
CA TYR A 94 -1.67 -1.19 7.13
C TYR A 94 -2.12 -1.51 5.70
N ASP A 95 -3.37 -1.93 5.53
CA ASP A 95 -3.96 -2.14 4.20
C ASP A 95 -4.15 -0.83 3.44
N SER A 96 -4.38 0.24 4.20
CA SER A 96 -4.43 1.61 3.73
C SER A 96 -4.20 2.54 4.92
N SER A 97 -3.51 3.65 4.68
CA SER A 97 -3.37 4.73 5.65
C SER A 97 -3.40 6.08 4.97
N ILE A 98 -3.95 7.07 5.68
CA ILE A 98 -3.99 8.48 5.31
C ILE A 98 -3.38 9.28 6.45
N ILE A 99 -2.39 10.12 6.14
CA ILE A 99 -1.76 11.02 7.09
C ILE A 99 -2.05 12.45 6.68
N VAL A 100 -2.54 13.25 7.62
CA VAL A 100 -2.84 14.66 7.41
C VAL A 100 -2.08 15.52 8.42
N PRO A 101 -1.06 16.28 8.00
CA PRO A 101 -0.36 17.20 8.88
C PRO A 101 -1.25 18.41 9.21
N LEU A 102 -1.19 18.83 10.47
CA LEU A 102 -1.84 20.02 11.00
C LEU A 102 -0.78 21.08 11.30
N TYR A 103 -1.00 22.31 10.83
CA TYR A 103 -0.09 23.43 10.99
C TYR A 103 -0.75 24.56 11.77
N TRP A 104 0.03 25.20 12.63
CA TRP A 104 -0.24 26.55 13.12
C TRP A 104 0.30 27.52 12.09
N VAL A 105 -0.51 28.51 11.78
CA VAL A 105 -0.13 29.62 10.94
C VAL A 105 -0.28 30.89 11.78
N ASN A 106 0.84 31.53 12.07
CA ASN A 106 0.88 32.78 12.83
C ASN A 106 0.85 33.96 11.84
N PRO A 107 -0.22 34.78 11.82
CA PRO A 107 -0.31 35.93 10.93
C PRO A 107 0.48 37.15 11.44
N GLY A 108 1.13 37.06 12.60
CA GLY A 108 1.94 38.14 13.20
C GLY A 108 1.20 39.03 14.21
N ASP A 109 -0.08 38.74 14.49
CA ASP A 109 -0.92 39.46 15.45
C ASP A 109 -1.03 38.76 16.82
N GLY A 110 -0.25 37.69 17.03
CA GLY A 110 -0.33 36.84 18.21
C GLY A 110 -1.45 35.81 18.18
N SER A 111 -2.25 35.76 17.10
CA SER A 111 -3.25 34.70 16.91
C SER A 111 -2.64 33.48 16.21
N HIS A 112 -3.14 32.29 16.51
CA HIS A 112 -2.76 31.06 15.83
C HIS A 112 -3.95 30.54 15.04
N GLN A 113 -3.81 30.43 13.71
CA GLN A 113 -4.80 29.77 12.85
C GLN A 113 -4.39 28.34 12.54
N ILE A 114 -5.35 27.43 12.48
CA ILE A 114 -5.08 26.04 12.10
C ILE A 114 -5.26 25.87 10.60
N ALA A 115 -4.29 25.23 9.96
CA ALA A 115 -4.36 24.89 8.54
C ALA A 115 -3.89 23.46 8.26
N ILE A 116 -4.32 22.95 7.12
CA ILE A 116 -3.78 21.73 6.51
C ILE A 116 -3.07 22.09 5.20
N SER A 117 -2.12 21.26 4.79
CA SER A 117 -1.58 21.29 3.43
C SER A 117 -2.13 20.09 2.65
N PRO A 118 -3.09 20.28 1.72
CA PRO A 118 -3.69 19.18 0.97
C PRO A 118 -2.67 18.40 0.15
N GLY A 119 -1.65 19.08 -0.40
CA GLY A 119 -0.54 18.45 -1.13
C GLY A 119 0.35 17.56 -0.27
N CYS A 120 0.19 17.64 1.05
CA CYS A 120 0.88 16.82 2.04
C CYS A 120 0.01 15.69 2.60
N ILE A 121 -1.23 15.53 2.11
CA ILE A 121 -2.06 14.37 2.43
C ILE A 121 -1.51 13.18 1.67
N ALA A 122 -0.81 12.30 2.38
CA ALA A 122 -0.16 11.13 1.80
C ALA A 122 -1.00 9.88 2.05
N ALA A 123 -1.19 9.09 1.00
CA ALA A 123 -1.64 7.71 1.11
C ALA A 123 -0.42 6.78 1.28
N ASN A 124 -0.49 5.86 2.24
CA ASN A 124 0.51 4.80 2.50
C ASN A 124 1.81 5.23 3.23
N GLY A 125 1.71 6.09 4.23
CA GLY A 125 2.67 6.11 5.36
C GLY A 125 4.11 6.58 5.10
N HIS A 126 4.44 7.08 3.92
CA HIS A 126 5.80 7.56 3.65
C HIS A 126 5.98 9.02 4.10
N TYR A 127 6.57 9.20 5.29
CA TYR A 127 6.98 10.48 5.91
C TYR A 127 8.12 11.21 5.17
N TYR A 128 8.25 11.06 3.86
CA TYR A 128 9.35 11.70 3.13
C TYR A 128 9.02 13.13 2.77
N GLY A 129 9.53 14.03 3.62
CA GLY A 129 9.76 15.42 3.30
C GLY A 129 8.49 16.21 3.03
N PHE A 130 7.84 16.68 4.11
CA PHE A 130 6.98 17.86 4.04
C PHE A 130 7.86 19.04 3.59
N SER A 131 8.10 19.15 2.28
CA SER A 131 8.87 20.25 1.72
C SER A 131 8.10 21.53 2.01
N SER A 132 8.82 22.58 2.38
CA SER A 132 8.39 23.93 2.77
C SER A 132 7.55 24.70 1.74
N LYS A 133 6.90 24.03 0.80
CA LYS A 133 5.91 24.62 -0.11
C LYS A 133 4.59 24.78 0.62
N THR A 134 4.56 25.77 1.51
CA THR A 134 3.40 26.27 2.26
C THR A 134 2.42 27.06 1.38
N SER A 135 2.62 27.09 0.06
CA SER A 135 1.85 27.93 -0.87
C SER A 135 0.38 27.52 -1.06
N GLU A 136 -0.05 26.37 -0.53
CA GLU A 136 -1.43 25.88 -0.65
C GLU A 136 -2.04 25.45 0.70
N MET A 137 -1.78 26.22 1.76
CA MET A 137 -2.46 26.00 3.05
C MET A 137 -3.96 26.23 2.95
N ARG A 138 -4.75 25.34 3.56
CA ARG A 138 -6.20 25.52 3.75
C ARG A 138 -6.50 25.66 5.23
N TYR A 139 -6.99 26.82 5.61
CA TYR A 139 -7.37 27.14 6.98
C TYR A 139 -8.66 26.42 7.37
N LEU A 140 -8.68 25.86 8.58
CA LEU A 140 -9.86 25.24 9.16
C LEU A 140 -10.71 26.32 9.83
N ALA A 141 -11.98 26.43 9.46
CA ALA A 141 -12.93 27.43 10.00
C ALA A 141 -13.65 26.94 11.27
N GLY A 142 -12.93 26.25 12.16
CA GLY A 142 -13.43 25.81 13.47
C GLY A 142 -13.50 24.29 13.64
N PRO A 143 -14.00 23.82 14.79
CA PRO A 143 -14.20 22.39 15.08
C PRO A 143 -15.06 21.67 14.04
N GLU A 144 -16.10 22.32 13.51
CA GLU A 144 -16.97 21.73 12.48
C GLU A 144 -16.24 21.54 11.15
N ALA A 145 -15.32 22.44 10.79
CA ALA A 145 -14.49 22.27 9.59
C ALA A 145 -13.50 21.11 9.75
N LEU A 146 -12.98 20.90 10.96
CA LEU A 146 -12.13 19.76 11.29
C LEU A 146 -12.94 18.45 11.23
N ARG A 147 -14.16 18.42 11.77
CA ARG A 147 -15.09 17.28 11.62
C ARG A 147 -15.34 17.00 10.14
N ALA A 148 -15.83 17.97 9.38
CA ALA A 148 -16.09 17.77 7.94
C ALA A 148 -14.86 17.25 7.17
N LEU A 149 -13.65 17.71 7.52
CA LEU A 149 -12.40 17.18 6.97
C LEU A 149 -12.23 15.69 7.33
N LEU A 150 -12.35 15.34 8.60
CA LEU A 150 -12.21 13.96 9.07
C LEU A 150 -13.25 13.02 8.43
N ASP A 151 -14.50 13.46 8.25
CA ASP A 151 -15.54 12.69 7.55
C ASP A 151 -15.12 12.39 6.11
N ALA A 152 -14.61 13.41 5.41
CA ALA A 152 -14.13 13.25 4.05
C ALA A 152 -12.93 12.30 3.96
N LEU A 153 -12.00 12.37 4.93
CA LEU A 153 -10.84 11.48 5.00
C LEU A 153 -11.23 10.04 5.31
N LEU A 154 -12.21 9.84 6.21
CA LEU A 154 -12.74 8.51 6.52
C LEU A 154 -13.44 7.90 5.32
N GLU A 155 -14.25 8.68 4.59
CA GLU A 155 -14.90 8.22 3.38
C GLU A 155 -13.87 7.88 2.28
N GLN A 156 -12.84 8.71 2.12
CA GLN A 156 -11.72 8.40 1.22
C GLN A 156 -11.02 7.09 1.62
N LEU A 157 -10.74 6.90 2.91
CA LEU A 157 -10.11 5.67 3.42
C LEU A 157 -10.99 4.44 3.14
N ARG A 158 -12.32 4.54 3.34
CA ARG A 158 -13.27 3.47 3.00
C ARG A 158 -13.24 3.11 1.53
N GLN A 159 -13.21 4.11 0.65
CA GLN A 159 -13.12 3.90 -0.80
C GLN A 159 -11.81 3.23 -1.20
N ASP A 160 -10.69 3.64 -0.60
CA ASP A 160 -9.38 3.04 -0.84
C ASP A 160 -9.33 1.58 -0.38
N ILE A 161 -9.84 1.27 0.81
CA ILE A 161 -9.96 -0.10 1.33
C ILE A 161 -10.80 -0.94 0.37
N PHE A 162 -11.97 -0.45 -0.03
CA PHE A 162 -12.85 -1.18 -0.94
C PHE A 162 -12.15 -1.47 -2.27
N ARG A 163 -11.40 -0.50 -2.82
CA ARG A 163 -10.61 -0.69 -4.04
C ARG A 163 -9.52 -1.73 -3.87
N VAL A 164 -8.79 -1.69 -2.75
CA VAL A 164 -7.74 -2.67 -2.43
C VAL A 164 -8.33 -4.07 -2.28
N GLN A 165 -9.43 -4.21 -1.52
CA GLN A 165 -10.12 -5.48 -1.33
C GLN A 165 -10.64 -6.06 -2.65
N LYS A 166 -11.28 -5.23 -3.48
CA LYS A 166 -11.75 -5.65 -4.82
C LYS A 166 -10.59 -6.15 -5.67
N THR A 167 -9.48 -5.41 -5.69
CA THR A 167 -8.28 -5.79 -6.43
C THR A 167 -7.69 -7.11 -5.91
N ARG A 168 -7.60 -7.29 -4.59
CA ARG A 168 -7.16 -8.54 -3.96
C ARG A 168 -8.06 -9.71 -4.31
N LYS A 169 -9.38 -9.54 -4.26
CA LYS A 169 -10.34 -10.60 -4.60
C LYS A 169 -10.19 -11.05 -6.05
N VAL A 170 -10.11 -10.10 -6.98
CA VAL A 170 -9.88 -10.40 -8.40
C VAL A 170 -8.56 -11.16 -8.57
N ARG A 171 -7.49 -10.71 -7.92
CA ARG A 171 -6.19 -11.39 -7.96
C ARG A 171 -6.21 -12.79 -7.37
N ASN A 172 -6.93 -13.03 -6.28
CA ASN A 172 -7.03 -14.36 -5.68
C ASN A 172 -7.73 -15.34 -6.61
N ILE A 173 -8.83 -14.93 -7.25
CA ILE A 173 -9.53 -15.75 -8.26
C ILE A 173 -8.59 -16.06 -9.43
N GLN A 174 -7.87 -15.04 -9.88
CA GLN A 174 -6.87 -15.14 -10.93
C GLN A 174 -5.71 -16.09 -10.58
N ALA A 175 -5.16 -16.00 -9.37
CA ALA A 175 -4.11 -16.89 -8.88
C ALA A 175 -4.60 -18.34 -8.77
N GLN A 176 -5.83 -18.55 -8.30
CA GLN A 176 -6.45 -19.88 -8.25
C GLN A 176 -6.64 -20.49 -9.64
N ALA A 177 -7.05 -19.69 -10.62
CA ALA A 177 -7.19 -20.15 -12.00
C ALA A 177 -5.84 -20.57 -12.59
N VAL A 178 -4.80 -19.76 -12.38
CA VAL A 178 -3.41 -20.08 -12.75
C VAL A 178 -2.97 -21.39 -12.10
N GLU A 179 -3.13 -21.52 -10.79
CA GLU A 179 -2.75 -22.71 -10.04
C GLU A 179 -3.48 -23.96 -10.53
N ALA A 180 -4.78 -23.87 -10.82
CA ALA A 180 -5.58 -24.97 -11.34
C ALA A 180 -5.07 -25.44 -12.72
N GLN A 181 -4.72 -24.51 -13.61
CA GLN A 181 -4.18 -24.84 -14.92
C GLN A 181 -2.79 -25.49 -14.83
N ILE A 182 -1.93 -25.00 -13.94
CA ILE A 182 -0.62 -25.65 -13.70
C ILE A 182 -0.80 -27.02 -13.04
N ARG A 183 -1.77 -27.18 -12.13
CA ARG A 183 -2.10 -28.47 -11.51
C ARG A 183 -2.54 -29.49 -12.55
N GLN A 184 -3.38 -29.10 -13.49
CA GLN A 184 -3.77 -29.99 -14.59
C GLN A 184 -2.54 -30.43 -15.40
N LEU A 185 -1.66 -29.48 -15.77
CA LEU A 185 -0.43 -29.78 -16.49
C LEU A 185 0.51 -30.70 -15.67
N ALA A 186 0.61 -30.45 -14.37
CA ALA A 186 1.39 -31.24 -13.43
C ALA A 186 0.88 -32.68 -13.31
N ASN A 187 -0.42 -32.88 -13.26
CA ASN A 187 -1.05 -34.20 -13.26
C ASN A 187 -0.84 -34.93 -14.60
N GLU A 188 -0.98 -34.22 -15.72
CA GLU A 188 -0.78 -34.81 -17.06
C GLU A 188 0.68 -35.21 -17.33
N GLN A 189 1.63 -34.48 -16.77
CA GLN A 189 3.07 -34.70 -17.02
C GLN A 189 3.81 -35.28 -15.80
N GLN A 190 3.09 -35.56 -14.71
CA GLN A 190 3.62 -36.12 -13.46
C GLN A 190 4.84 -35.35 -12.94
N PHE A 191 4.65 -34.08 -12.56
CA PHE A 191 5.67 -33.28 -11.87
C PHE A 191 5.11 -32.54 -10.66
N ALA A 192 5.97 -32.30 -9.67
CA ALA A 192 5.66 -31.44 -8.53
C ALA A 192 5.96 -29.98 -8.85
N PHE A 193 5.15 -29.07 -8.32
CA PHE A 193 5.29 -27.65 -8.59
C PHE A 193 4.94 -26.76 -7.40
N MET A 194 5.32 -25.49 -7.49
CA MET A 194 4.91 -24.43 -6.59
C MET A 194 4.56 -23.19 -7.41
N VAL A 195 3.52 -22.46 -7.01
CA VAL A 195 3.15 -21.18 -7.62
C VAL A 195 3.21 -20.09 -6.57
N SER A 196 3.88 -18.99 -6.90
CA SER A 196 3.81 -17.74 -6.14
C SER A 196 3.38 -16.62 -7.07
N THR A 197 2.51 -15.74 -6.57
CA THR A 197 1.99 -14.62 -7.35
C THR A 197 2.39 -13.30 -6.70
N SER A 198 2.78 -12.35 -7.55
CA SER A 198 3.04 -10.96 -7.20
C SER A 198 2.09 -10.06 -7.99
N PRO A 199 2.01 -8.75 -7.69
CA PRO A 199 1.12 -7.84 -8.43
C PRO A 199 1.36 -7.78 -9.94
N ARG A 200 2.53 -8.20 -10.43
CA ARG A 200 2.90 -8.11 -11.86
C ARG A 200 3.30 -9.44 -12.47
N LEU A 201 3.80 -10.37 -11.67
CA LEU A 201 4.44 -11.59 -12.13
C LEU A 201 3.85 -12.82 -11.42
N ILE A 202 3.66 -13.88 -12.17
CA ILE A 202 3.47 -15.24 -11.71
C ILE A 202 4.83 -15.91 -11.74
N ARG A 203 5.22 -16.55 -10.65
CA ARG A 203 6.44 -17.36 -10.55
C ARG A 203 6.03 -18.81 -10.32
N ILE A 204 6.49 -19.67 -11.20
CA ILE A 204 6.21 -21.10 -11.22
C ILE A 204 7.53 -21.81 -10.98
N GLU A 205 7.56 -22.67 -9.98
CA GLU A 205 8.71 -23.50 -9.68
C GLU A 205 8.34 -24.95 -9.95
N VAL A 206 9.14 -25.63 -10.77
CA VAL A 206 8.93 -27.03 -11.12
C VAL A 206 10.08 -27.83 -10.53
N ARG A 207 9.76 -28.90 -9.80
CA ARG A 207 10.76 -29.77 -9.19
C ARG A 207 11.37 -30.68 -10.26
N LEU A 208 12.70 -30.68 -10.35
CA LEU A 208 13.44 -31.59 -11.23
C LEU A 208 13.95 -32.80 -10.43
N ASP A 209 14.50 -32.56 -9.24
CA ASP A 209 14.86 -33.59 -8.26
C ASP A 209 14.78 -33.02 -6.81
N ASN A 210 15.42 -33.67 -5.84
CA ASN A 210 15.42 -33.22 -4.44
C ASN A 210 16.24 -31.95 -4.18
N SER A 211 17.13 -31.59 -5.10
CA SER A 211 18.10 -30.49 -5.00
C SER A 211 17.96 -29.43 -6.09
N ASN A 212 17.28 -29.77 -7.20
CA ASN A 212 17.17 -28.94 -8.39
C ASN A 212 15.71 -28.60 -8.70
N GLN A 213 15.51 -27.32 -9.04
CA GLN A 213 14.22 -26.79 -9.45
C GLN A 213 14.40 -25.84 -10.62
N LEU A 214 13.38 -25.77 -11.47
CA LEU A 214 13.26 -24.81 -12.55
C LEU A 214 12.33 -23.68 -12.11
N THR A 215 12.78 -22.43 -12.22
CA THR A 215 11.94 -21.25 -11.93
C THR A 215 11.59 -20.52 -13.21
N ILE A 216 10.29 -20.34 -13.45
CA ILE A 216 9.75 -19.65 -14.62
C ILE A 216 8.93 -18.47 -14.13
N THR A 217 9.25 -17.28 -14.62
CA THR A 217 8.55 -16.05 -14.23
C THR A 217 7.83 -15.47 -15.45
N VAL A 218 6.53 -15.25 -15.33
CA VAL A 218 5.66 -14.78 -16.42
C VAL A 218 4.85 -13.58 -15.96
N PRO A 219 4.75 -12.50 -16.74
CA PRO A 219 3.81 -11.41 -16.46
C PRO A 219 2.38 -11.92 -16.41
N PHE A 220 1.60 -11.45 -15.43
CA PHE A 220 0.23 -11.92 -15.23
C PHE A 220 -0.64 -11.74 -16.50
N SER A 221 -0.45 -10.64 -17.22
CA SER A 221 -1.16 -10.31 -18.45
C SER A 221 -0.87 -11.25 -19.63
N GLU A 222 0.20 -12.03 -19.57
CA GLU A 222 0.63 -12.89 -20.69
C GLU A 222 0.45 -14.38 -20.40
N PHE A 223 -0.03 -14.73 -19.21
CA PHE A 223 -0.04 -16.11 -18.74
C PHE A 223 -0.81 -17.07 -19.67
N GLU A 224 -2.03 -16.72 -20.06
CA GLU A 224 -2.85 -17.55 -20.96
C GLU A 224 -2.18 -17.78 -22.32
N ARG A 225 -1.46 -16.77 -22.83
CA ARG A 225 -0.73 -16.87 -24.11
C ARG A 225 0.50 -17.76 -23.99
N VAL A 226 1.20 -17.71 -22.87
CA VAL A 226 2.46 -18.43 -22.64
C VAL A 226 2.21 -19.88 -22.21
N LEU A 227 1.01 -20.23 -21.76
CA LEU A 227 0.70 -21.55 -21.20
C LEU A 227 1.02 -22.74 -22.12
N PRO A 228 0.71 -22.72 -23.44
CA PRO A 228 1.10 -23.81 -24.33
C PRO A 228 2.63 -23.97 -24.43
N GLN A 229 3.35 -22.85 -24.49
CA GLN A 229 4.81 -22.83 -24.55
C GLN A 229 5.43 -23.30 -23.24
N LEU A 230 4.79 -22.99 -22.11
CA LEU A 230 5.19 -23.44 -20.79
C LEU A 230 5.17 -24.97 -20.70
N ARG A 231 4.11 -25.60 -21.22
CA ARG A 231 4.00 -27.07 -21.30
C ARG A 231 5.17 -27.68 -22.05
N GLU A 232 5.42 -27.22 -23.28
CA GLU A 232 6.53 -27.73 -24.08
C GLU A 232 7.87 -27.49 -23.39
N THR A 233 8.07 -26.33 -22.78
CA THR A 233 9.30 -25.97 -22.09
C THR A 233 9.58 -26.90 -20.92
N VAL A 234 8.58 -27.18 -20.08
CA VAL A 234 8.73 -28.10 -18.93
C VAL A 234 9.08 -29.51 -19.39
N ILE A 235 8.44 -30.01 -20.45
CA ILE A 235 8.71 -31.34 -21.01
C ILE A 235 10.17 -31.43 -21.50
N HIS A 236 10.61 -30.49 -22.34
CA HIS A 236 11.95 -30.52 -22.89
C HIS A 236 13.03 -30.35 -21.82
N LEU A 237 12.83 -29.45 -20.85
CA LEU A 237 13.81 -29.21 -19.80
C LEU A 237 13.94 -30.42 -18.86
N ARG A 238 12.84 -31.13 -18.57
CA ARG A 238 12.91 -32.39 -17.82
C ARG A 238 13.63 -33.48 -18.60
N ALA A 239 13.32 -33.65 -19.89
CA ALA A 239 14.00 -34.63 -20.74
C ALA A 239 15.51 -34.36 -20.83
N LEU A 240 15.92 -33.10 -20.93
CA LEU A 240 17.34 -32.72 -20.91
C LEU A 240 17.98 -33.02 -19.55
N HIS A 241 17.26 -32.78 -18.45
CA HIS A 241 17.73 -33.13 -17.11
C HIS A 241 17.94 -34.64 -16.93
N GLU A 242 17.04 -35.48 -17.45
CA GLU A 242 17.20 -36.95 -17.46
C GLU A 242 18.44 -37.40 -18.25
N GLN A 243 18.81 -36.65 -19.29
CA GLN A 243 20.04 -36.84 -20.06
C GLN A 243 21.30 -36.29 -19.37
N ARG A 244 21.19 -35.86 -18.10
CA ARG A 244 22.27 -35.26 -17.30
C ARG A 244 22.79 -33.94 -17.88
N ILE A 245 21.96 -33.24 -18.65
CA ILE A 245 22.23 -31.88 -19.11
C ILE A 245 21.65 -30.94 -18.08
N HIS A 246 22.53 -30.32 -17.28
CA HIS A 246 22.12 -29.44 -16.20
C HIS A 246 22.22 -27.97 -16.64
N PHE A 247 21.16 -27.20 -16.36
CA PHE A 247 21.12 -25.76 -16.58
C PHE A 247 21.41 -25.05 -15.25
N ARG A 248 22.45 -24.21 -15.23
CA ARG A 248 22.73 -23.37 -14.08
C ARG A 248 22.14 -21.98 -14.31
N THR A 249 20.95 -21.74 -13.79
CA THR A 249 20.38 -20.39 -13.74
C THR A 249 20.73 -19.76 -12.39
N HIS A 250 21.51 -18.69 -12.40
CA HIS A 250 21.72 -17.87 -11.21
C HIS A 250 20.49 -16.98 -11.00
N GLN A 251 19.62 -17.28 -10.02
CA GLN A 251 18.74 -16.25 -9.44
C GLN A 251 18.17 -16.62 -8.06
N CYS A 252 17.92 -15.56 -7.30
CA CYS A 252 17.84 -15.43 -5.84
C CYS A 252 16.95 -16.45 -5.10
N SER A 253 17.48 -16.87 -3.94
CA SER A 253 16.78 -17.59 -2.88
C SER A 253 15.67 -16.72 -2.26
N TYR A 254 14.47 -16.85 -2.79
CA TYR A 254 13.25 -16.43 -2.09
C TYR A 254 12.31 -17.62 -1.97
N GLY A 255 12.19 -18.13 -0.74
CA GLY A 255 10.99 -18.80 -0.24
C GLY A 255 10.91 -20.32 -0.43
N GLY A 256 11.04 -21.06 0.67
CA GLY A 256 10.53 -22.43 0.79
C GLY A 256 9.03 -22.42 1.03
N GLY A 257 8.26 -22.54 -0.04
CA GLY A 257 6.83 -22.85 0.04
C GLY A 257 6.58 -24.35 -0.05
N THR A 258 5.31 -24.74 0.10
CA THR A 258 4.88 -26.15 0.07
C THR A 258 4.78 -26.63 -1.36
N TRP A 259 5.47 -27.72 -1.69
CA TRP A 259 5.34 -28.40 -2.98
C TRP A 259 3.93 -28.99 -3.13
N ILE A 260 3.33 -28.77 -4.30
CA ILE A 260 2.10 -29.42 -4.71
C ILE A 260 2.51 -30.65 -5.53
N GLU A 261 2.28 -31.83 -4.97
CA GLU A 261 2.52 -33.10 -5.64
C GLU A 261 1.36 -33.39 -6.62
N PRO A 262 1.64 -34.01 -7.77
CA PRO A 262 0.61 -34.42 -8.71
C PRO A 262 -0.25 -35.54 -8.12
N GLU A 263 -1.50 -35.65 -8.56
CA GLU A 263 -2.36 -36.76 -8.16
C GLU A 263 -1.80 -38.10 -8.69
N PRO A 264 -1.80 -39.16 -7.87
CA PRO A 264 -1.35 -40.48 -8.31
C PRO A 264 -2.26 -40.97 -9.43
N GLN A 265 -1.68 -41.47 -10.52
CA GLN A 265 -2.48 -42.10 -11.57
C GLN A 265 -3.19 -43.33 -11.00
N PRO A 266 -4.47 -43.57 -11.32
CA PRO A 266 -5.14 -44.80 -10.93
C PRO A 266 -4.37 -45.99 -11.51
N ASP A 267 -4.07 -46.97 -10.66
CA ASP A 267 -3.42 -48.22 -11.08
C ASP A 267 -4.22 -48.81 -12.25
N THR A 268 -3.68 -48.71 -13.47
CA THR A 268 -4.18 -49.50 -14.58
C THR A 268 -3.77 -50.93 -14.28
N ASP A 269 -4.69 -51.71 -13.71
CA ASP A 269 -4.55 -53.15 -13.60
C ASP A 269 -4.07 -53.69 -14.95
N PRO A 270 -2.96 -54.47 -14.99
CA PRO A 270 -2.53 -55.06 -16.23
C PRO A 270 -3.67 -55.94 -16.74
N VAL A 271 -4.17 -55.62 -17.93
CA VAL A 271 -5.10 -56.46 -18.66
C VAL A 271 -4.39 -57.79 -18.91
N SER A 272 -4.66 -58.77 -18.04
CA SER A 272 -4.24 -60.15 -18.19
C SER A 272 -4.71 -60.65 -19.55
N SER A 273 -3.75 -60.77 -20.48
CA SER A 273 -3.93 -61.46 -21.76
C SER A 273 -3.50 -62.91 -21.63
#